data_AF-A0A350F2G8-F1
#
_entry.id   AF-A0A350F2G8-F1
#
_cell.length_a   1.000
_cell.length_b   1.000
_cell.length_c   1.000
_cell.angle_alpha   90.00
_cell.angle_beta   90.00
_cell.angle_gamma   90.00
#
_symmetry.space_group_name_H-M   'P 1'
#
loop_
_entity.id
_entity.type
_entity.pdbx_description
1 polymer ?
#
loop_
_entity_poly.entity_id
_entity_poly.type
_entity_poly.pdbx_seq_one_letter_code
_entity_poly.pdbx_strand_id
1 'polypeptide(L)'
;MEGPSQVVLEADEAFRGKLAVVLTWYDLGLNAEARSAEFRFSQANRARVGPYRIRTTAWRLLKKRVLSAWDAWSECENCEGPLVVASLKVVGDLELPDKTRLVQRRRSSDGELTLSAILIPDEARFETREFKPRNLDSLMTEVGALLMESRSIDARHLPQSLLGPEVSALNAVRVERFEGAIIFWMGGKVGYAAVPNGGGCPARNATWITGTEYRNIYRLEKM
;
A
#
# COMPACT_ATOMS: atom_id res chain seq x y z
N MET A 1 -8.24 -13.46 -18.27
CA MET A 1 -7.05 -13.54 -17.41
C MET A 1 -7.49 -14.18 -16.12
N GLU A 2 -6.80 -15.22 -15.67
CA GLU A 2 -7.14 -15.88 -14.40
C GLU A 2 -6.98 -14.85 -13.26
N GLY A 3 -8.10 -14.46 -12.65
CA GLY A 3 -8.06 -13.68 -11.42
C GLY A 3 -7.36 -14.49 -10.32
N PRO A 4 -6.85 -13.84 -9.25
CA PRO A 4 -6.12 -14.56 -8.22
C PRO A 4 -6.87 -15.78 -7.61
N SER A 5 -6.33 -16.99 -7.67
CA SER A 5 -6.89 -18.19 -7.05
C SER A 5 -6.79 -18.21 -5.51
N GLN A 6 -6.00 -17.33 -4.90
CA GLN A 6 -5.77 -17.28 -3.45
C GLN A 6 -5.66 -15.83 -2.92
N VAL A 7 -6.02 -15.62 -1.64
CA VAL A 7 -5.67 -14.41 -0.89
C VAL A 7 -4.67 -14.73 0.21
N VAL A 8 -3.63 -13.91 0.30
CA VAL A 8 -2.69 -13.93 1.42
C VAL A 8 -2.81 -12.63 2.17
N LEU A 9 -3.00 -12.75 3.48
CA LEU A 9 -2.95 -11.62 4.39
C LEU A 9 -1.55 -11.56 4.99
N GLU A 10 -0.99 -10.37 5.03
CA GLU A 10 0.26 -10.08 5.72
C GLU A 10 0.07 -8.96 6.73
N ALA A 11 0.78 -9.03 7.85
CA ALA A 11 0.86 -7.94 8.80
C ALA A 11 2.30 -7.63 9.17
N ASP A 12 2.55 -6.37 9.51
CA ASP A 12 3.79 -5.94 10.15
C ASP A 12 4.02 -6.71 11.47
N GLU A 13 5.27 -6.97 11.84
CA GLU A 13 5.61 -7.72 13.06
C GLU A 13 5.10 -7.06 14.35
N ALA A 14 4.99 -5.74 14.36
CA ALA A 14 4.45 -4.99 15.49
C ALA A 14 2.92 -4.98 15.52
N PHE A 15 2.24 -5.45 14.47
CA PHE A 15 0.78 -5.51 14.43
C PHE A 15 0.25 -6.63 15.34
N ARG A 16 -0.64 -6.27 16.27
CA ARG A 16 -1.24 -7.20 17.25
C ARG A 16 -2.76 -7.39 17.07
N GLY A 17 -3.34 -6.77 16.04
CA GLY A 17 -4.78 -6.83 15.77
C GLY A 17 -5.23 -8.11 15.05
N LYS A 18 -6.56 -8.28 14.95
CA LYS A 18 -7.17 -9.29 14.07
C LYS A 18 -7.56 -8.64 12.75
N LEU A 19 -7.25 -9.30 11.63
CA LEU A 19 -7.67 -8.86 10.31
C LEU A 19 -8.79 -9.71 9.75
N ALA A 20 -9.63 -9.06 8.97
CA ALA A 20 -10.66 -9.65 8.14
C ALA A 20 -10.44 -9.22 6.70
N VAL A 21 -10.94 -10.04 5.78
CA VAL A 21 -11.12 -9.64 4.38
C VAL A 21 -12.57 -9.24 4.19
N VAL A 22 -12.77 -8.06 3.62
CA VAL A 22 -14.08 -7.61 3.15
C VAL A 22 -14.10 -7.73 1.65
N LEU A 23 -15.10 -8.46 1.15
CA LEU A 23 -15.43 -8.56 -0.26
C LEU A 23 -16.62 -7.68 -0.54
N THR A 24 -16.43 -6.69 -1.40
CA THR A 24 -17.51 -5.82 -1.85
C THR A 24 -17.86 -6.17 -3.29
N TRP A 25 -19.12 -6.51 -3.51
CA TRP A 25 -19.69 -6.88 -4.80
C TRP A 25 -20.50 -5.73 -5.33
N TYR A 26 -20.26 -5.36 -6.58
CA TYR A 26 -21.06 -4.38 -7.29
C TYR A 26 -21.92 -5.10 -8.32
N ASP A 27 -23.21 -4.78 -8.40
CA ASP A 27 -24.07 -5.20 -9.52
C ASP A 27 -23.93 -4.26 -10.74
N LEU A 28 -24.67 -4.55 -11.82
CA LEU A 28 -24.65 -3.72 -13.04
C LEU A 28 -25.17 -2.28 -12.82
N GLY A 29 -25.90 -2.04 -11.73
CA GLY A 29 -26.32 -0.72 -11.29
C GLY A 29 -25.40 -0.10 -10.23
N LEU A 30 -24.23 -0.71 -9.99
CA LEU A 30 -23.25 -0.32 -8.97
C LEU A 30 -23.76 -0.38 -7.51
N ASN A 31 -24.83 -1.11 -7.23
CA ASN A 31 -25.24 -1.35 -5.85
C ASN A 31 -24.26 -2.27 -5.15
N ALA A 32 -23.84 -1.92 -3.94
CA ALA A 32 -22.83 -2.65 -3.17
C ALA A 32 -23.46 -3.67 -2.21
N GLU A 33 -22.99 -4.91 -2.24
CA GLU A 33 -23.18 -5.89 -1.15
C GLU A 33 -21.80 -6.26 -0.57
N ALA A 34 -21.60 -5.99 0.72
CA ALA A 34 -20.36 -6.29 1.42
C ALA A 34 -20.49 -7.55 2.26
N ARG A 35 -19.52 -8.46 2.16
CA ARG A 35 -19.37 -9.62 3.05
C ARG A 35 -17.98 -9.60 3.68
N SER A 36 -17.91 -9.93 4.97
CA SER A 36 -16.64 -9.99 5.71
C SER A 36 -16.36 -11.40 6.20
N ALA A 37 -15.09 -11.82 6.12
CA ALA A 37 -14.59 -13.03 6.73
C ALA A 37 -13.38 -12.70 7.61
N GLU A 38 -13.33 -13.25 8.82
CA GLU A 38 -12.27 -12.98 9.80
C GLU A 38 -11.16 -14.04 9.73
N PHE A 39 -9.92 -13.62 9.91
CA PHE A 39 -8.75 -14.50 9.91
C PHE A 39 -7.82 -14.19 11.08
N ARG A 40 -7.16 -15.23 11.58
CA ARG A 40 -6.08 -15.08 12.56
C ARG A 40 -4.74 -15.29 11.86
N PHE A 41 -3.79 -14.40 12.14
CA PHE A 41 -2.43 -14.54 11.64
C PHE A 41 -1.73 -15.75 12.27
N SER A 42 -1.02 -16.50 11.43
CA SER A 42 -0.12 -17.57 11.90
C SER A 42 1.17 -16.99 12.49
N GLN A 43 2.05 -17.86 13.00
CA GLN A 43 3.33 -17.51 13.63
C GLN A 43 4.31 -16.71 12.74
N ALA A 44 4.00 -16.47 11.47
CA ALA A 44 4.79 -15.67 10.54
C ALA A 44 4.06 -14.40 10.03
N ASN A 45 3.10 -13.87 10.78
CA ASN A 45 2.25 -12.72 10.38
C ASN A 45 1.57 -12.88 9.02
N ARG A 46 1.34 -14.13 8.62
CA ARG A 46 0.71 -14.50 7.36
C ARG A 46 -0.50 -15.37 7.60
N ALA A 47 -1.55 -15.19 6.80
CA ALA A 47 -2.69 -16.09 6.74
C ALA A 47 -3.05 -16.36 5.28
N ARG A 48 -3.19 -17.63 4.91
CA ARG A 48 -3.74 -18.02 3.60
C ARG A 48 -5.23 -18.19 3.74
N VAL A 49 -5.95 -17.61 2.80
CA VAL A 49 -7.38 -17.85 2.66
C VAL A 49 -7.63 -18.66 1.41
N GLY A 50 -8.37 -19.76 1.59
CA GLY A 50 -8.82 -20.59 0.47
C GLY A 50 -9.75 -19.83 -0.48
N PRO A 51 -10.12 -20.43 -1.62
CA PRO A 51 -11.00 -19.80 -2.59
C PRO A 51 -12.33 -19.38 -1.93
N TYR A 52 -12.71 -18.11 -2.09
CA TYR A 52 -13.89 -17.55 -1.41
C TYR A 52 -15.16 -17.82 -2.20
N ARG A 53 -16.01 -18.76 -1.75
CA ARG A 53 -17.31 -18.99 -2.39
C ARG A 53 -18.38 -18.07 -1.78
N ILE A 54 -19.11 -17.34 -2.63
CA ILE A 54 -20.24 -16.52 -2.19
C ILE A 54 -21.55 -17.14 -2.66
N ARG A 55 -22.56 -17.20 -1.79
CA ARG A 55 -23.90 -17.66 -2.17
C ARG A 55 -24.79 -16.46 -2.47
N THR A 56 -25.18 -16.30 -3.74
CA THR A 56 -26.19 -15.33 -4.18
C THR A 56 -27.59 -15.89 -3.97
N THR A 57 -28.56 -15.06 -3.60
CA THR A 57 -29.98 -15.45 -3.54
C THR A 57 -30.59 -15.53 -4.95
N ALA A 58 -31.33 -16.62 -5.23
CA ALA A 58 -31.79 -16.99 -6.57
C ALA A 58 -32.59 -15.89 -7.32
N TRP A 59 -33.32 -15.02 -6.61
CA TRP A 59 -34.08 -13.93 -7.24
C TRP A 59 -33.21 -12.87 -7.91
N ARG A 60 -31.95 -12.70 -7.46
CA ARG A 60 -30.98 -11.77 -8.08
C ARG A 60 -30.40 -12.31 -9.40
N LEU A 61 -30.44 -13.62 -9.62
CA LEU A 61 -30.02 -14.25 -10.88
C LEU A 61 -30.96 -13.89 -12.04
N LEU A 62 -32.27 -13.80 -11.76
CA LEU A 62 -33.29 -13.50 -12.77
C LEU A 62 -33.17 -12.08 -13.37
N LYS A 63 -32.64 -11.11 -12.60
CA LYS A 63 -32.38 -9.74 -13.10
C LYS A 63 -31.06 -9.61 -13.87
N LYS A 64 -30.16 -10.59 -13.76
CA LYS A 64 -28.77 -10.53 -14.23
C LYS A 64 -28.57 -11.43 -15.45
N ARG A 65 -29.33 -11.17 -16.52
CA ARG A 65 -29.05 -11.80 -17.82
C ARG A 65 -27.67 -11.34 -18.31
N VAL A 66 -26.71 -12.23 -18.13
CA VAL A 66 -25.50 -12.47 -18.94
C VAL A 66 -24.67 -11.22 -19.23
N LEU A 67 -23.65 -11.02 -18.39
CA LEU A 67 -22.32 -10.56 -18.82
C LEU A 67 -21.30 -11.19 -17.86
N SER A 68 -20.66 -12.27 -18.32
CA SER A 68 -19.50 -12.84 -17.65
C SER A 68 -18.33 -11.86 -17.76
N ALA A 69 -17.80 -11.36 -16.64
CA ALA A 69 -16.45 -10.82 -16.66
C ALA A 69 -15.47 -11.99 -16.84
N TRP A 70 -14.56 -11.88 -17.81
CA TRP A 70 -13.54 -12.89 -18.15
C TRP A 70 -12.55 -13.23 -17.01
N ASP A 71 -12.68 -12.58 -15.85
CA ASP A 71 -11.72 -12.58 -14.76
C ASP A 71 -12.41 -12.78 -13.40
N ALA A 72 -13.31 -13.77 -13.28
CA ALA A 72 -14.01 -14.07 -12.03
C ALA A 72 -13.05 -14.65 -10.97
N TRP A 73 -12.99 -13.98 -9.82
CA TRP A 73 -12.00 -14.19 -8.76
C TRP A 73 -12.36 -15.30 -7.74
N SER A 74 -13.44 -16.03 -7.98
CA SER A 74 -13.91 -17.09 -7.09
C SER A 74 -14.84 -18.06 -7.80
N GLU A 75 -14.75 -19.35 -7.46
CA GLU A 75 -15.80 -20.33 -7.74
C GLU A 75 -17.08 -19.95 -6.99
N CYS A 76 -17.91 -19.12 -7.60
CA CYS A 76 -19.27 -18.97 -7.16
C CYS A 76 -20.16 -19.80 -8.08
N GLU A 77 -20.92 -20.72 -7.50
CA GLU A 77 -21.92 -21.52 -8.22
C GLU A 77 -22.97 -20.65 -8.96
N ASN A 78 -23.11 -19.35 -8.61
CA ASN A 78 -24.18 -18.47 -9.09
C ASN A 78 -23.88 -16.95 -8.90
N CYS A 79 -22.65 -16.46 -9.14
CA CYS A 79 -22.30 -15.03 -8.95
C CYS A 79 -21.78 -14.45 -10.23
N GLU A 80 -22.60 -13.60 -10.84
CA GLU A 80 -22.17 -12.71 -11.91
C GLU A 80 -22.44 -11.27 -11.45
N GLY A 81 -21.38 -10.52 -11.22
CA GLY A 81 -21.41 -9.09 -10.97
C GLY A 81 -20.23 -8.46 -11.72
N PRO A 82 -20.35 -7.24 -12.26
CA PRO A 82 -19.29 -6.63 -13.07
C PRO A 82 -17.98 -6.43 -12.30
N LEU A 83 -18.01 -6.34 -10.97
CA LEU A 83 -16.82 -6.04 -10.17
C LEU A 83 -16.89 -6.62 -8.76
N VAL A 84 -15.77 -7.20 -8.32
CA VAL A 84 -15.51 -7.62 -6.95
C VAL A 84 -14.25 -6.95 -6.46
N VAL A 85 -14.30 -6.34 -5.28
CA VAL A 85 -13.13 -5.73 -4.63
C VAL A 85 -12.88 -6.39 -3.29
N ALA A 86 -11.63 -6.78 -3.07
CA ALA A 86 -11.15 -7.27 -1.78
C ALA A 86 -10.40 -6.15 -1.04
N SER A 87 -10.74 -5.96 0.23
CA SER A 87 -10.03 -5.05 1.12
C SER A 87 -9.77 -5.67 2.47
N LEU A 88 -8.79 -5.14 3.20
CA LEU A 88 -8.56 -5.50 4.59
C LEU A 88 -9.49 -4.71 5.50
N LYS A 89 -9.93 -5.36 6.57
CA LYS A 89 -10.65 -4.74 7.68
C LYS A 89 -9.99 -5.16 8.97
N VAL A 90 -9.84 -4.23 9.91
CA VAL A 90 -9.46 -4.57 11.28
C VAL A 90 -10.72 -4.97 12.05
N VAL A 91 -10.61 -6.05 12.82
CA VAL A 91 -11.71 -6.57 13.65
C VAL A 91 -11.49 -6.17 15.11
N GLY A 92 -12.49 -5.51 15.68
CA GLY A 92 -12.45 -5.00 17.05
C GLY A 92 -11.68 -3.67 17.16
N ASP A 93 -11.45 -3.26 18.39
CA ASP A 93 -10.69 -2.04 18.68
C ASP A 93 -9.20 -2.30 18.47
N LEU A 94 -8.55 -1.39 17.73
CA LEU A 94 -7.12 -1.45 17.46
C LEU A 94 -6.41 -0.30 18.15
N GLU A 95 -5.62 -0.63 19.15
CA GLU A 95 -4.63 0.29 19.69
C GLU A 95 -3.39 0.24 18.80
N LEU A 96 -3.11 1.37 18.14
CA LEU A 96 -1.90 1.56 17.36
C LEU A 96 -0.77 2.04 18.28
N PRO A 97 0.48 1.59 18.05
CA PRO A 97 1.63 2.22 18.70
C PRO A 97 1.63 3.73 18.47
N ASP A 98 2.12 4.49 19.46
CA ASP A 98 2.13 5.95 19.37
C ASP A 98 2.83 6.43 18.09
N LYS A 99 2.29 7.50 17.51
CA LYS A 99 2.75 8.11 16.24
C LYS A 99 2.86 7.15 15.05
N THR A 100 2.07 6.07 15.04
CA THR A 100 1.95 5.20 13.87
C THR A 100 0.55 5.27 13.26
N ARG A 101 0.46 4.91 11.98
CA ARG A 101 -0.80 4.70 11.28
C ARG A 101 -0.77 3.39 10.51
N LEU A 102 -1.93 2.76 10.42
CA LEU A 102 -2.11 1.56 9.62
C LEU A 102 -2.31 1.92 8.14
N VAL A 103 -1.60 1.24 7.26
CA VAL A 103 -1.77 1.36 5.81
C VAL A 103 -2.04 0.00 5.22
N GLN A 104 -3.07 -0.07 4.38
CA GLN A 104 -3.34 -1.23 3.55
C GLN A 104 -2.51 -1.15 2.25
N ARG A 105 -1.88 -2.27 1.88
CA ARG A 105 -1.33 -2.48 0.54
C ARG A 105 -2.02 -3.65 -0.14
N ARG A 106 -2.08 -3.58 -1.47
CA ARG A 106 -2.63 -4.62 -2.33
C ARG A 106 -1.62 -4.93 -3.43
N ARG A 107 -1.30 -6.20 -3.61
CA ARG A 107 -0.47 -6.71 -4.71
C ARG A 107 -1.17 -7.89 -5.37
N SER A 108 -1.03 -8.01 -6.68
CA SER A 108 -1.51 -9.14 -7.47
C SER A 108 -0.33 -9.71 -8.25
N SER A 109 -0.04 -11.00 -8.11
CA SER A 109 1.03 -11.72 -8.83
C SER A 109 0.63 -13.18 -8.98
N ASP A 110 0.80 -13.77 -10.18
CA ASP A 110 0.74 -15.22 -10.41
C ASP A 110 -0.47 -15.94 -9.78
N GLY A 111 -1.66 -15.35 -9.90
CA GLY A 111 -2.86 -15.96 -9.31
C GLY A 111 -2.98 -15.76 -7.78
N GLU A 112 -2.18 -14.92 -7.14
CA GLU A 112 -2.32 -14.58 -5.73
C GLU A 112 -2.61 -13.08 -5.54
N LEU A 113 -3.58 -12.77 -4.66
CA LEU A 113 -3.78 -11.43 -4.14
C LEU A 113 -3.20 -11.33 -2.73
N THR A 114 -2.15 -10.55 -2.57
CA THR A 114 -1.60 -10.23 -1.27
C THR A 114 -2.22 -8.93 -0.77
N LEU A 115 -2.86 -8.99 0.40
CA LEU A 115 -3.33 -7.82 1.14
C LEU A 115 -2.47 -7.67 2.40
N SER A 116 -1.74 -6.56 2.52
CA SER A 116 -0.84 -6.34 3.64
C SER A 116 -1.33 -5.18 4.51
N ALA A 117 -1.30 -5.34 5.83
CA ALA A 117 -1.52 -4.30 6.82
C ALA A 117 -0.18 -3.90 7.41
N ILE A 118 0.29 -2.69 7.08
CA ILE A 118 1.62 -2.23 7.46
C ILE A 118 1.47 -1.05 8.39
N LEU A 119 2.13 -1.13 9.55
CA LEU A 119 2.29 0.00 10.45
C LEU A 119 3.42 0.87 9.93
N ILE A 120 3.14 2.15 9.72
CA ILE A 120 4.17 3.13 9.35
C ILE A 120 4.08 4.34 10.28
N PRO A 121 5.18 5.10 10.43
CA PRO A 121 5.12 6.38 11.11
C PRO A 121 4.04 7.29 10.52
N ASP A 122 3.19 7.86 11.38
CA ASP A 122 2.20 8.88 11.03
C ASP A 122 2.88 10.25 11.02
N GLU A 123 3.26 10.69 9.83
CA GLU A 123 4.12 11.85 9.64
C GLU A 123 3.47 13.15 10.13
N ALA A 124 2.14 13.21 10.22
CA ALA A 124 1.41 14.37 10.76
C ALA A 124 1.61 14.55 12.27
N ARG A 125 2.04 13.51 12.99
CA ARG A 125 2.27 13.53 14.45
C ARG A 125 3.71 13.86 14.84
N PHE A 126 4.57 14.11 13.86
CA PHE A 126 5.95 14.54 14.08
C PHE A 126 6.09 16.01 13.69
N GLU A 127 6.89 16.76 14.45
CA GLU A 127 7.29 18.11 14.08
C GLU A 127 7.97 18.10 12.71
N THR A 128 7.67 19.13 11.92
CA THR A 128 8.28 19.32 10.60
C THR A 128 9.77 19.62 10.76
N ARG A 129 10.60 18.85 10.07
CA ARG A 129 12.05 19.04 10.00
C ARG A 129 12.42 19.69 8.68
N GLU A 130 13.45 20.51 8.71
CA GLU A 130 14.02 21.09 7.49
C GLU A 130 14.75 20.01 6.68
N PHE A 131 14.60 20.04 5.36
CA PHE A 131 15.41 19.21 4.48
C PHE A 131 16.76 19.87 4.26
N LYS A 132 17.78 19.31 4.90
CA LYS A 132 19.14 19.87 4.88
C LYS A 132 20.16 18.76 4.62
N PRO A 133 20.48 18.45 3.35
CA PRO A 133 21.52 17.48 3.04
C PRO A 133 22.89 18.01 3.46
N ARG A 134 23.76 17.12 3.95
CA ARG A 134 25.16 17.49 4.25
C ARG A 134 25.96 17.69 2.96
N ASN A 135 25.76 16.78 2.01
CA ASN A 135 26.30 16.85 0.66
C ASN A 135 25.23 16.36 -0.33
N LEU A 136 24.78 17.25 -1.23
CA LEU A 136 23.73 16.91 -2.18
C LEU A 136 24.18 15.81 -3.16
N ASP A 137 25.39 15.88 -3.70
CA ASP A 137 25.87 14.92 -4.71
C ASP A 137 26.03 13.52 -4.10
N SER A 138 26.54 13.45 -2.87
CA SER A 138 26.64 12.18 -2.12
C SER A 138 25.26 11.61 -1.82
N LEU A 139 24.31 12.44 -1.37
CA LEU A 139 22.92 12.02 -1.16
C LEU A 139 22.30 11.49 -2.45
N MET A 140 22.44 12.20 -3.58
CA MET A 140 21.86 11.76 -4.86
C MET A 140 22.49 10.46 -5.36
N THR A 141 23.78 10.25 -5.12
CA THR A 141 24.49 9.00 -5.43
C THR A 141 23.92 7.84 -4.60
N GLU A 142 23.76 8.04 -3.29
CA GLU A 142 23.17 7.05 -2.39
C GLU A 142 21.71 6.73 -2.76
N VAL A 143 20.92 7.76 -3.08
CA VAL A 143 19.53 7.61 -3.57
C VAL A 143 19.50 6.80 -4.87
N GLY A 144 20.44 7.03 -5.79
CA GLY A 144 20.59 6.25 -7.01
C GLY A 144 20.85 4.77 -6.73
N ALA A 145 21.77 4.47 -5.81
CA ALA A 145 22.06 3.12 -5.37
C ALA A 145 20.85 2.44 -4.72
N LEU A 146 20.15 3.13 -3.82
CA LEU A 146 18.92 2.64 -3.18
C LEU A 146 17.84 2.30 -4.21
N LEU A 147 17.66 3.11 -5.25
CA LEU A 147 16.69 2.83 -6.31
C LEU A 147 17.05 1.60 -7.15
N MET A 148 18.33 1.28 -7.29
CA MET A 148 18.80 0.08 -7.99
C MET A 148 18.64 -1.16 -7.12
N GLU A 149 19.13 -1.13 -5.88
CA GLU A 149 19.12 -2.26 -4.94
C GLU A 149 17.69 -2.66 -4.56
N SER A 150 16.85 -1.67 -4.28
CA SER A 150 15.45 -1.92 -3.93
C SER A 150 14.62 -2.50 -5.07
N ARG A 151 15.11 -2.64 -6.31
CA ARG A 151 14.37 -3.40 -7.35
C ARG A 151 14.20 -4.87 -6.94
N SER A 152 15.08 -5.38 -6.08
CA SER A 152 14.97 -6.71 -5.48
C SER A 152 14.07 -6.76 -4.24
N ILE A 153 13.75 -5.61 -3.65
CA ILE A 153 12.99 -5.48 -2.40
C ILE A 153 11.69 -4.75 -2.70
N ASP A 154 10.58 -5.47 -2.77
CA ASP A 154 9.24 -4.91 -3.07
C ASP A 154 8.64 -4.10 -1.90
N ALA A 155 9.49 -3.50 -1.08
CA ALA A 155 9.09 -2.66 0.04
C ALA A 155 9.03 -1.20 -0.43
N ARG A 156 7.81 -0.65 -0.59
CA ARG A 156 7.64 0.80 -0.77
C ARG A 156 8.19 1.60 0.41
N HIS A 157 8.25 1.02 1.61
CA HIS A 157 8.90 1.65 2.76
C HIS A 157 10.29 1.03 2.93
N LEU A 158 11.33 1.86 3.00
CA LEU A 158 12.69 1.38 3.16
C LEU A 158 13.02 1.26 4.65
N PRO A 159 13.38 0.06 5.16
CA PRO A 159 13.82 -0.11 6.53
C PRO A 159 15.15 0.61 6.79
N GLN A 160 15.33 1.06 8.03
CA GLN A 160 16.51 1.82 8.45
C GLN A 160 17.83 1.09 8.17
N SER A 161 17.83 -0.25 8.22
CA SER A 161 19.00 -1.09 7.96
C SER A 161 19.53 -1.00 6.53
N LEU A 162 18.70 -0.54 5.58
CA LEU A 162 19.11 -0.35 4.18
C LEU A 162 19.56 1.08 3.90
N LEU A 163 19.37 2.02 4.83
CA LEU A 163 19.69 3.42 4.59
C LEU A 163 21.18 3.65 4.81
N GLY A 164 21.83 4.29 3.84
CA GLY A 164 23.22 4.70 3.98
C GLY A 164 23.37 5.94 4.86
N PRO A 165 24.61 6.45 5.00
CA PRO A 165 24.92 7.54 5.92
C PRO A 165 24.27 8.86 5.53
N GLU A 166 24.15 9.20 4.24
CA GLU A 166 23.60 10.48 3.81
C GLU A 166 22.08 10.51 3.99
N VAL A 167 21.38 9.43 3.64
CA VAL A 167 19.93 9.34 3.88
C VAL A 167 19.64 9.27 5.37
N SER A 168 20.44 8.53 6.14
CA SER A 168 20.27 8.47 7.60
C SER A 168 20.51 9.83 8.26
N ALA A 169 21.46 10.62 7.76
CA ALA A 169 21.77 11.95 8.28
C ALA A 169 20.64 12.97 8.10
N LEU A 170 19.76 12.78 7.11
CA LEU A 170 18.55 13.62 6.95
C LEU A 170 17.58 13.47 8.11
N ASN A 171 17.66 12.36 8.87
CA ASN A 171 16.76 12.07 9.98
C ASN A 171 15.28 12.20 9.57
N ALA A 172 14.92 11.61 8.44
CA ALA A 172 13.55 11.58 7.96
C ALA A 172 12.67 10.74 8.91
N VAL A 173 11.41 11.14 9.10
CA VAL A 173 10.41 10.34 9.84
C VAL A 173 10.16 9.02 9.12
N ARG A 174 10.13 9.07 7.78
CA ARG A 174 9.88 7.89 6.96
C ARG A 174 10.55 8.05 5.60
N VAL A 175 11.21 7.00 5.16
CA VAL A 175 11.77 6.91 3.81
C VAL A 175 10.96 5.91 3.00
N GLU A 176 10.58 6.28 1.79
CA GLU A 176 9.85 5.42 0.88
C GLU A 176 10.36 5.52 -0.54
N ARG A 177 10.21 4.44 -1.30
CA ARG A 177 10.44 4.43 -2.73
C ARG A 177 9.13 4.65 -3.46
N PHE A 178 9.16 5.49 -4.49
CA PHE A 178 8.03 5.74 -5.35
C PHE A 178 8.50 6.10 -6.76
N GLU A 179 8.11 5.29 -7.76
CA GLU A 179 8.24 5.60 -9.20
C GLU A 179 9.55 6.31 -9.63
N GLY A 180 10.69 5.69 -9.35
CA GLY A 180 12.00 6.23 -9.74
C GLY A 180 12.53 7.35 -8.84
N ALA A 181 11.87 7.60 -7.71
CA ALA A 181 12.29 8.54 -6.68
C ALA A 181 12.37 7.87 -5.30
N ILE A 182 13.19 8.46 -4.43
CA ILE A 182 13.11 8.23 -2.98
C ILE A 182 12.46 9.45 -2.34
N ILE A 183 11.47 9.21 -1.50
CA ILE A 183 10.75 10.25 -0.78
C ILE A 183 11.15 10.19 0.70
N PHE A 184 11.54 11.34 1.22
CA PHE A 184 11.85 11.58 2.62
C PHE A 184 10.72 12.37 3.25
N TRP A 185 9.92 11.75 4.12
CA TRP A 185 8.93 12.49 4.90
C TRP A 185 9.59 13.09 6.13
N MET A 186 9.50 14.41 6.26
CA MET A 186 10.21 15.18 7.28
C MET A 186 9.33 15.57 8.48
N GLY A 187 8.05 15.16 8.47
CA GLY A 187 7.08 15.49 9.51
C GLY A 187 6.07 16.55 9.05
N GLY A 188 5.01 16.77 9.84
CA GLY A 188 3.96 17.76 9.56
C GLY A 188 3.31 17.65 8.19
N LYS A 189 3.18 16.44 7.63
CA LYS A 189 2.73 16.15 6.25
C LYS A 189 3.66 16.66 5.12
N VAL A 190 4.85 17.15 5.44
CA VAL A 190 5.85 17.61 4.46
C VAL A 190 6.84 16.49 4.17
N GLY A 191 7.23 16.37 2.90
CA GLY A 191 8.28 15.48 2.44
C GLY A 191 9.03 16.04 1.25
N TYR A 192 10.05 15.31 0.81
CA TYR A 192 10.92 15.69 -0.29
C TYR A 192 11.21 14.48 -1.17
N ALA A 193 10.97 14.60 -2.47
CA ALA A 193 11.31 13.59 -3.46
C ALA A 193 12.68 13.90 -4.07
N ALA A 194 13.61 12.94 -3.98
CA ALA A 194 14.89 12.95 -4.68
C ALA A 194 14.81 12.08 -5.94
N VAL A 195 15.12 12.69 -7.09
CA VAL A 195 15.00 12.05 -8.42
C VAL A 195 16.37 12.07 -9.12
N PRO A 196 17.28 11.12 -8.85
CA PRO A 196 18.67 11.18 -9.33
C PRO A 196 18.79 11.22 -10.86
N ASN A 197 17.83 10.62 -11.58
CA ASN A 197 17.87 10.55 -13.03
C ASN A 197 17.19 11.73 -13.74
N GLY A 198 16.68 12.74 -13.02
CA GLY A 198 16.16 13.97 -13.61
C GLY A 198 14.82 13.88 -14.37
N GLY A 199 14.06 12.79 -14.22
CA GLY A 199 12.80 12.52 -14.94
C GLY A 199 11.55 13.26 -14.44
N GLY A 200 11.70 14.35 -13.69
CA GLY A 200 10.60 15.05 -13.02
C GLY A 200 10.12 14.35 -11.74
N CYS A 201 9.35 15.06 -10.90
CA CYS A 201 8.80 14.48 -9.68
C CYS A 201 7.61 13.56 -10.03
N PRO A 202 7.58 12.31 -9.53
CA PRO A 202 6.44 11.44 -9.76
C PRO A 202 5.18 12.00 -9.09
N ALA A 203 4.07 11.99 -9.82
CA ALA A 203 2.80 12.51 -9.35
C ALA A 203 2.21 11.58 -8.29
N ARG A 204 1.78 12.14 -7.16
CA ARG A 204 1.17 11.38 -6.06
C ARG A 204 -0.19 11.97 -5.73
N ASN A 205 -1.19 11.11 -5.59
CA ASN A 205 -2.55 11.53 -5.23
C ASN A 205 -2.56 12.35 -3.93
N ALA A 206 -3.39 13.39 -3.89
CA ALA A 206 -3.58 14.28 -2.74
C ALA A 206 -2.27 14.89 -2.18
N THR A 207 -1.32 15.21 -3.06
CA THR A 207 -0.02 15.80 -2.69
C THR A 207 0.28 16.99 -3.59
N TRP A 208 0.54 18.16 -3.01
CA TRP A 208 1.09 19.31 -3.73
C TRP A 208 2.58 19.12 -3.96
N ILE A 209 3.05 19.50 -5.15
CA ILE A 209 4.45 19.37 -5.54
C ILE A 209 4.98 20.76 -5.88
N THR A 210 6.06 21.17 -5.24
CA THR A 210 6.76 22.42 -5.56
C THR A 210 8.26 22.17 -5.78
N GLY A 211 8.91 23.04 -6.55
CA GLY A 211 10.37 23.03 -6.67
C GLY A 211 11.06 23.34 -5.34
N THR A 212 12.35 23.06 -5.29
CA THR A 212 13.24 23.52 -4.22
C THR A 212 14.45 24.24 -4.82
N GLU A 213 15.31 24.79 -3.96
CA GLU A 213 16.61 25.32 -4.38
C GLU A 213 17.57 24.23 -4.88
N TYR A 214 17.35 22.98 -4.48
CA TYR A 214 18.19 21.85 -4.86
C TYR A 214 17.70 21.23 -6.17
N ARG A 215 18.62 21.06 -7.12
CA ARG A 215 18.33 20.40 -8.40
C ARG A 215 17.84 18.97 -8.14
N ASN A 216 16.80 18.55 -8.85
CA ASN A 216 16.20 17.21 -8.76
C ASN A 216 15.62 16.83 -7.39
N ILE A 217 15.46 17.81 -6.50
CA ILE A 217 14.70 17.67 -5.26
C ILE A 217 13.42 18.47 -5.37
N TYR A 218 12.31 17.83 -5.02
CA TYR A 218 10.98 18.43 -5.06
C TYR A 218 10.32 18.33 -3.70
N ARG A 219 9.70 19.40 -3.24
CA ARG A 219 8.96 19.41 -1.99
C ARG A 219 7.56 18.87 -2.23
N LEU A 220 7.12 18.03 -1.29
CA LEU A 220 5.83 17.36 -1.27
C LEU A 220 5.05 17.78 -0.03
N GLU A 221 3.78 18.14 -0.19
CA GLU A 221 2.88 18.43 0.92
C GLU A 221 1.57 17.64 0.77
N LYS A 222 1.25 16.76 1.72
CA LYS A 222 -0.03 16.03 1.69
C LYS A 222 -1.17 16.95 2.13
N MET A 223 -2.32 16.85 1.44
CA MET A 223 -3.56 17.53 1.82
C MET A 223 -4.15 16.96 3.12
#